data_AF-A0AAW2SIV5-F1
#
_entry.id   AF-A0AAW2SIV5-F1
#
_cell.length_a   1.000
_cell.length_b   1.000
_cell.length_c   1.000
_cell.angle_alpha   90.00
_cell.angle_beta   90.00
_cell.angle_gamma   90.00
#
_symmetry.space_group_name_H-M   'P 1'
#
loop_
_entity.id
_entity.type
_entity.pdbx_description
1 polymer ?
#
loop_
_entity_poly.entity_id
_entity_poly.type
_entity_poly.pdbx_seq_one_letter_code
_entity_poly.pdbx_strand_id
1 'polypeptide(L)'
;MLSQHKYKLKPLLRNNRLYELAVYSDKKMLFRFRDSLNLLPGKLSSLANNLCPELGPKGSIEHDKVELSNLASRKKSLLEYLKQDVLLLGGVMQKAKDRYWKLYSVDIESKITLSSLALSIFRLKYYDSSN
;
A
#
# COMPACT_ATOMS: atom_id res chain seq x y z
N MET A 1 20.84 29.24 16.59
CA MET A 1 21.24 27.88 16.16
C MET A 1 19.99 27.14 15.71
N LEU A 2 19.79 26.95 14.40
CA LEU A 2 18.72 26.08 13.90
C LEU A 2 19.17 24.63 14.09
N SER A 3 18.46 23.85 14.92
CA SER A 3 18.77 22.43 15.08
C SER A 3 18.51 21.73 13.74
N GLN A 4 19.54 21.18 13.09
CA GLN A 4 19.33 20.28 11.97
C GLN A 4 18.56 19.06 12.48
N HIS A 5 17.27 18.97 12.15
CA HIS A 5 16.51 17.75 12.38
C HIS A 5 17.19 16.62 11.61
N LYS A 6 17.89 15.74 12.33
CA LYS A 6 18.65 14.65 11.73
C LYS A 6 17.69 13.52 11.40
N TYR A 7 17.19 13.49 10.18
CA TYR A 7 16.37 12.38 9.70
C TYR A 7 17.22 11.11 9.55
N LYS A 8 16.66 9.97 9.97
CA LYS A 8 17.26 8.65 9.80
C LYS A 8 16.38 7.77 8.92
N LEU A 9 16.95 7.23 7.86
CA LEU A 9 16.32 6.22 7.02
C LEU A 9 16.66 4.83 7.55
N LYS A 10 15.66 3.96 7.65
CA LYS A 10 15.81 2.55 8.04
C LYS A 10 15.16 1.66 6.98
N PRO A 11 15.94 1.03 6.09
CA PRO A 11 15.41 0.06 5.14
C PRO A 11 15.21 -1.31 5.81
N LEU A 12 14.19 -2.04 5.36
CA LEU A 12 14.03 -3.47 5.60
C LEU A 12 14.25 -4.22 4.30
N LEU A 13 15.44 -4.80 4.17
CA LEU A 13 15.87 -5.58 3.02
C LEU A 13 15.89 -7.07 3.37
N ARG A 14 15.34 -7.90 2.51
CA ARG A 14 15.46 -9.37 2.61
C ARG A 14 15.46 -9.97 1.22
N ASN A 15 16.32 -10.95 0.95
CA ASN A 15 16.45 -11.61 -0.35
C ASN A 15 16.57 -10.60 -1.52
N ASN A 16 17.42 -9.58 -1.35
CA ASN A 16 17.61 -8.48 -2.31
C ASN A 16 16.35 -7.69 -2.68
N ARG A 17 15.29 -7.73 -1.86
CA ARG A 17 14.07 -6.94 -2.02
C ARG A 17 13.88 -5.96 -0.87
N LEU A 18 13.56 -4.71 -1.20
CA LEU A 18 13.15 -3.69 -0.24
C LEU A 18 11.66 -3.84 0.08
N TYR A 19 11.35 -4.13 1.34
CA TYR A 19 9.98 -4.31 1.82
C TYR A 19 9.42 -3.05 2.49
N GLU A 20 10.28 -2.33 3.19
CA GLU A 20 9.92 -1.10 3.89
C GLU A 20 11.08 -0.12 3.85
N LEU A 21 10.78 1.16 3.66
CA LEU A 21 11.69 2.26 3.92
C LEU A 21 11.04 3.18 4.95
N ALA A 22 11.51 3.12 6.20
CA ALA A 22 10.98 3.93 7.29
C ALA A 22 11.84 5.17 7.55
N VAL A 23 11.20 6.30 7.79
CA VAL A 23 11.83 7.60 8.06
C VAL A 23 11.57 7.99 9.50
N TYR A 24 12.63 8.35 10.22
CA TYR A 24 12.60 8.73 11.62
C TYR A 24 13.15 10.14 11.83
N SER A 25 12.59 10.86 12.82
CA SER A 25 13.28 11.96 13.50
C SER A 25 13.62 11.47 14.91
N ASP A 26 14.91 11.42 15.22
CA ASP A 26 15.42 10.80 16.45
C ASP A 26 14.89 9.36 16.64
N LYS A 27 14.02 9.15 17.63
CA LYS A 27 13.37 7.85 17.93
C LYS A 27 11.96 7.74 17.37
N LYS A 28 11.35 8.82 16.87
CA LYS A 28 9.97 8.85 16.37
C LYS A 28 9.93 8.49 14.90
N MET A 29 9.20 7.43 14.55
CA MET A 29 8.88 7.12 13.15
C MET A 29 7.92 8.18 12.61
N LEU A 30 8.28 8.84 11.51
CA LEU A 30 7.45 9.86 10.87
C LEU A 30 6.49 9.20 9.86
N PHE A 31 7.05 8.41 8.96
CA PHE A 31 6.31 7.67 7.95
C PHE A 31 7.15 6.50 7.43
N ARG A 32 6.53 5.63 6.66
CA ARG A 32 7.17 4.49 6.02
C ARG A 32 6.57 4.27 4.65
N PHE A 33 7.39 3.87 3.70
CA PHE A 33 6.94 3.35 2.42
C PHE A 33 6.91 1.84 2.46
N ARG A 34 5.84 1.25 1.93
CA ARG A 34 5.67 -0.19 1.74
C ARG A 34 5.02 -0.45 0.40
N ASP A 35 5.23 -1.65 -0.10
CA ASP A 35 4.61 -2.14 -1.32
C ASP A 35 3.29 -2.83 -0.99
N SER A 36 2.16 -2.23 -1.39
CA SER A 36 0.81 -2.76 -1.16
C SER A 36 0.59 -4.12 -1.83
N LEU A 37 1.30 -4.42 -2.92
CA LEU A 37 1.18 -5.68 -3.65
C LEU A 37 1.65 -6.88 -2.81
N ASN A 38 2.56 -6.67 -1.86
CA ASN A 38 2.97 -7.72 -0.94
C ASN A 38 1.85 -8.13 0.03
N LEU A 39 0.94 -7.21 0.35
CA LEU A 39 -0.13 -7.42 1.32
C LEU A 39 -1.45 -7.80 0.64
N LEU A 40 -1.79 -7.13 -0.46
CA LEU A 40 -2.99 -7.35 -1.26
C LEU A 40 -2.58 -7.67 -2.71
N PRO A 41 -2.20 -8.92 -3.01
CA PRO A 41 -1.78 -9.29 -4.35
C PRO A 41 -2.98 -9.24 -5.31
N GLY A 42 -2.89 -8.39 -6.34
CA GLY A 42 -3.94 -8.27 -7.35
C GLY A 42 -3.78 -7.00 -8.19
N LYS A 43 -4.45 -6.97 -9.35
CA LYS A 43 -4.53 -5.75 -10.16
C LYS A 43 -5.40 -4.73 -9.41
N LEU A 44 -4.99 -3.45 -9.43
CA LEU A 44 -5.75 -2.37 -8.78
C LEU A 44 -7.19 -2.30 -9.26
N SER A 45 -7.44 -2.47 -10.58
CA SER A 45 -8.79 -2.51 -11.14
C SER A 45 -9.64 -3.63 -10.56
N SER A 46 -9.08 -4.85 -10.47
CA SER A 46 -9.76 -5.99 -9.90
C SER A 46 -10.06 -5.80 -8.41
N LEU A 47 -9.09 -5.31 -7.64
CA LEU A 47 -9.27 -5.06 -6.20
C LEU A 47 -10.32 -3.97 -5.95
N ALA A 48 -10.25 -2.86 -6.69
CA ALA A 48 -11.17 -1.75 -6.54
C ALA A 48 -12.61 -2.12 -6.90
N ASN A 49 -12.82 -2.82 -8.02
CA ASN A 49 -14.15 -3.27 -8.44
C ASN A 49 -14.82 -4.19 -7.40
N ASN A 50 -14.03 -4.95 -6.63
CA ASN A 50 -14.55 -5.87 -5.62
C ASN A 50 -14.71 -5.23 -4.23
N LEU A 51 -13.84 -4.29 -3.85
CA LEU A 51 -13.79 -3.76 -2.48
C LEU A 51 -14.40 -2.37 -2.34
N CYS A 52 -14.32 -1.54 -3.37
CA CYS A 52 -14.78 -0.15 -3.35
C CYS A 52 -15.34 0.28 -4.73
N PRO A 53 -16.34 -0.44 -5.29
CA PRO A 53 -16.91 -0.10 -6.60
C PRO A 53 -17.52 1.31 -6.66
N GLU A 54 -17.91 1.88 -5.51
CA GLU A 54 -18.44 3.23 -5.40
C GLU A 54 -17.43 4.33 -5.77
N LEU A 55 -16.13 4.03 -5.77
CA LEU A 55 -15.08 4.99 -6.15
C LEU A 55 -14.86 5.07 -7.66
N GLY A 56 -15.62 4.30 -8.44
CA GLY A 56 -15.51 4.23 -9.89
C GLY A 56 -14.38 3.34 -10.38
N PRO A 57 -14.29 3.12 -11.71
CA PRO A 57 -13.31 2.23 -12.29
C PRO A 57 -11.91 2.85 -12.30
N LYS A 58 -10.89 1.99 -12.48
CA LYS A 58 -9.56 2.45 -12.86
C LYS A 58 -9.59 3.02 -14.29
N GLY A 59 -9.02 4.20 -14.47
CA GLY A 59 -8.85 4.82 -15.78
C GLY A 59 -7.86 4.05 -16.67
N SER A 60 -7.74 4.46 -17.93
CA SER A 60 -6.77 3.91 -18.88
C SER A 60 -6.01 5.02 -19.58
N ILE A 61 -4.74 4.77 -19.91
CA ILE A 61 -3.93 5.61 -20.77
C ILE A 61 -3.12 4.75 -21.73
N GLU A 62 -2.89 5.27 -22.93
CA GLU A 62 -1.96 4.67 -23.89
C GLU A 62 -0.52 5.01 -23.47
N HIS A 63 0.08 4.12 -22.67
CA HIS A 63 1.41 4.32 -22.09
C HIS A 63 2.48 4.55 -23.14
N ASP A 64 2.42 3.80 -24.25
CA ASP A 64 3.40 3.87 -25.35
C ASP A 64 3.36 5.21 -26.10
N LYS A 65 2.29 5.99 -25.93
CA LYS A 65 2.15 7.32 -26.52
C LYS A 65 2.53 8.44 -25.56
N VAL A 66 2.96 8.14 -24.33
CA VAL A 66 3.39 9.17 -23.37
C VAL A 66 4.86 9.50 -23.65
N GLU A 67 5.10 10.70 -24.14
CA GLU A 67 6.44 11.19 -24.48
C GLU A 67 6.73 12.52 -23.79
N LEU A 68 8.00 12.88 -23.64
CA LEU A 68 8.40 14.18 -23.09
C LEU A 68 7.79 15.35 -23.88
N SER A 69 7.71 15.21 -25.21
CA SER A 69 7.13 16.19 -26.14
C SER A 69 5.66 16.50 -25.86
N ASN A 70 4.90 15.52 -25.38
CA ASN A 70 3.46 15.61 -25.18
C ASN A 70 3.03 15.60 -23.70
N LEU A 71 3.99 15.56 -22.76
CA LEU A 71 3.70 15.50 -21.33
C LEU A 71 2.93 16.74 -20.84
N ALA A 72 3.32 17.93 -21.32
CA ALA A 72 2.69 19.19 -20.93
C ALA A 72 1.25 19.29 -21.47
N SER A 73 1.02 18.91 -22.72
CA SER A 73 -0.32 18.94 -23.34
C SER A 73 -1.25 17.87 -22.75
N ARG A 74 -0.69 16.71 -22.36
CA ARG A 74 -1.45 15.62 -21.72
C ARG A 74 -1.54 15.75 -20.20
N LYS A 75 -0.94 16.78 -19.58
CA LYS A 75 -0.86 16.95 -18.12
C LYS A 75 -2.22 16.76 -17.43
N LYS A 76 -3.28 17.37 -17.95
CA LYS A 76 -4.61 17.29 -17.34
C LYS A 76 -5.12 15.84 -17.29
N SER A 77 -5.10 15.11 -18.40
CA SER A 77 -5.61 13.73 -18.45
C SER A 77 -4.74 12.76 -17.65
N LEU A 78 -3.41 12.94 -17.69
CA LEU A 78 -2.47 12.15 -16.89
C LEU A 78 -2.67 12.37 -15.39
N LEU A 79 -2.89 13.62 -14.96
CA LEU A 79 -3.16 13.92 -13.55
C LEU A 79 -4.47 13.29 -13.08
N GLU A 80 -5.55 13.36 -13.87
CA GLU A 80 -6.81 12.72 -13.50
C GLU A 80 -6.67 11.20 -13.40
N TYR A 81 -5.95 10.56 -14.33
CA TYR A 81 -5.61 9.14 -14.25
C TYR A 81 -4.82 8.79 -12.98
N LEU A 82 -3.76 9.55 -12.66
CA LEU A 82 -2.92 9.29 -11.48
C LEU A 82 -3.66 9.53 -10.17
N LYS A 83 -4.51 10.58 -10.10
CA LYS A 83 -5.38 10.83 -8.94
C LYS A 83 -6.33 9.66 -8.71
N GLN A 84 -6.93 9.13 -9.78
CA GLN A 84 -7.81 7.97 -9.68
C GLN A 84 -7.07 6.75 -9.15
N ASP A 85 -5.84 6.50 -9.60
CA ASP A 85 -5.02 5.38 -9.08
C ASP A 85 -4.72 5.51 -7.58
N VAL A 86 -4.39 6.73 -7.12
CA VAL A 86 -4.15 7.00 -5.70
C VAL A 86 -5.43 6.83 -4.88
N LEU A 87 -6.57 7.37 -5.38
CA LEU A 87 -7.87 7.24 -4.73
C LEU A 87 -8.28 5.77 -4.56
N LEU A 88 -8.18 4.98 -5.64
CA LEU A 88 -8.56 3.57 -5.63
C LEU A 88 -7.64 2.76 -4.71
N LEU A 89 -6.34 3.02 -4.72
CA LEU A 89 -5.41 2.32 -3.82
C LEU A 89 -5.75 2.63 -2.35
N GLY A 90 -6.03 3.89 -2.03
CA GLY A 90 -6.47 4.30 -0.70
C GLY A 90 -7.76 3.59 -0.28
N GLY A 91 -8.76 3.56 -1.16
CA GLY A 91 -10.04 2.86 -0.93
C GLY A 91 -9.86 1.37 -0.70
N VAL A 92 -9.09 0.69 -1.56
CA VAL A 92 -8.77 -0.74 -1.44
C VAL A 92 -8.12 -1.04 -0.08
N MET A 93 -7.12 -0.25 0.32
CA MET A 93 -6.42 -0.46 1.59
C MET A 93 -7.36 -0.27 2.80
N GLN A 94 -8.19 0.77 2.80
CA GLN A 94 -9.15 1.01 3.88
C GLN A 94 -10.20 -0.09 3.97
N LYS A 95 -10.82 -0.49 2.85
CA LYS A 95 -11.85 -1.54 2.83
C LYS A 95 -11.30 -2.90 3.22
N ALA A 96 -10.08 -3.22 2.77
CA ALA A 96 -9.39 -4.43 3.19
C ALA A 96 -9.13 -4.41 4.71
N LYS A 97 -8.59 -3.32 5.24
CA LYS A 97 -8.35 -3.16 6.68
C LYS A 97 -9.63 -3.37 7.49
N ASP A 98 -10.72 -2.72 7.10
CA ASP A 98 -12.02 -2.85 7.78
C ASP A 98 -12.53 -4.29 7.76
N ARG A 99 -12.42 -4.97 6.62
CA ARG A 99 -12.89 -6.36 6.47
C ARG A 99 -12.09 -7.32 7.36
N TYR A 100 -10.77 -7.22 7.34
CA TYR A 100 -9.90 -8.07 8.16
C TYR A 100 -10.03 -7.77 9.65
N TRP A 101 -10.22 -6.50 10.03
CA TRP A 101 -10.52 -6.13 11.40
C TRP A 101 -11.83 -6.75 11.88
N LYS A 102 -12.91 -6.66 11.09
CA LYS A 102 -14.22 -7.23 11.43
C LYS A 102 -14.19 -8.76 11.54
N LEU A 103 -13.49 -9.44 10.63
CA LEU A 103 -13.46 -10.91 10.60
C LEU A 103 -12.50 -11.52 11.62
N TYR A 104 -11.34 -10.89 11.83
CA TYR A 104 -10.24 -11.51 12.57
C TYR A 104 -9.69 -10.65 13.72
N SER A 105 -10.13 -9.40 13.86
CA SER A 105 -9.56 -8.43 14.81
C SER A 105 -8.05 -8.19 14.58
N VAL A 106 -7.63 -8.20 13.31
CA VAL A 106 -6.24 -8.00 12.89
C VAL A 106 -6.13 -6.76 12.02
N ASP A 107 -5.20 -5.86 12.37
CA ASP A 107 -4.78 -4.78 11.48
C ASP A 107 -3.82 -5.30 10.42
N ILE A 108 -4.25 -5.26 9.15
CA ILE A 108 -3.43 -5.74 8.03
C ILE A 108 -2.14 -4.94 7.86
N GLU A 109 -2.13 -3.66 8.23
CA GLU A 109 -0.94 -2.81 8.15
C GLU A 109 0.13 -3.15 9.21
N SER A 110 -0.22 -4.00 10.20
CA SER A 110 0.77 -4.54 11.14
C SER A 110 1.71 -5.56 10.47
N LYS A 111 1.34 -6.06 9.28
CA LYS A 111 2.11 -7.05 8.52
C LYS A 111 2.54 -6.47 7.19
N ILE A 112 3.62 -7.03 6.65
CA ILE A 112 4.24 -6.54 5.41
C ILE A 112 3.80 -7.40 4.23
N THR A 113 3.59 -8.69 4.46
CA THR A 113 3.24 -9.67 3.43
C THR A 113 1.97 -10.41 3.79
N LEU A 114 1.23 -10.85 2.75
CA LEU A 114 0.04 -11.69 2.91
C LEU A 114 0.34 -12.98 3.66
N SER A 115 1.48 -13.63 3.41
CA SER A 115 1.87 -14.85 4.14
C SER A 115 2.08 -14.59 5.63
N SER A 116 2.71 -13.46 5.99
CA SER A 116 2.87 -13.08 7.40
C SER A 116 1.53 -12.74 8.07
N LEU A 117 0.60 -12.14 7.31
CA LEU A 117 -0.77 -11.88 7.75
C LEU A 117 -1.54 -13.18 7.99
N ALA A 118 -1.54 -14.09 7.02
CA ALA A 118 -2.19 -15.39 7.11
C ALA A 118 -1.67 -16.20 8.31
N LEU A 119 -0.35 -16.28 8.49
CA LEU A 119 0.24 -16.96 9.65
C LEU A 119 -0.17 -16.32 10.99
N SER A 120 -0.29 -14.99 11.02
CA SER A 120 -0.73 -14.28 12.24
C SER A 120 -2.19 -14.59 12.57
N ILE A 121 -3.06 -14.60 11.56
CA ILE A 121 -4.48 -14.98 11.73
C ILE A 121 -4.59 -16.43 12.17
N PHE A 122 -3.85 -17.34 11.52
CA PHE A 122 -3.81 -18.76 11.90
C PHE A 122 -3.44 -18.93 13.39
N ARG A 123 -2.35 -18.32 13.82
CA ARG A 123 -1.89 -18.39 15.21
C ARG A 123 -2.87 -17.79 16.21
N LEU A 124 -3.58 -16.74 15.84
CA LEU A 124 -4.51 -16.04 16.73
C LEU A 124 -5.87 -16.72 16.86
N LYS A 125 -6.31 -17.44 15.81
CA LYS A 125 -7.70 -17.92 15.71
C LYS A 125 -7.83 -19.45 15.66
N TYR A 126 -6.77 -20.15 15.26
CA TYR A 126 -6.86 -21.58 14.93
C TYR A 126 -5.75 -22.43 15.56
N TYR A 127 -4.67 -21.82 16.05
CA TYR A 127 -3.61 -22.55 16.74
C TYR A 127 -3.95 -22.69 18.22
N ASP A 128 -4.02 -23.94 18.69
CA ASP A 128 -4.04 -24.29 20.10
C ASP A 128 -2.73 -25.01 20.43
N SER A 129 -1.94 -24.47 21.35
CA SER A 129 -0.67 -25.06 21.77
C SER A 129 -0.83 -26.34 22.60
N SER A 130 -2.07 -26.66 22.97
CA SER A 130 -2.42 -27.74 23.90
C SER A 130 -3.02 -28.96 23.18
N ASN A 131 -3.28 -28.85 21.87
CA ASN A 131 -3.55 -29.98 20.97
C ASN A 131 -2.25 -30.50 20.37
#